data_AF-A0A058Z696-F1
#
_entry.id   AF-A0A058Z696-F1
#
_cell.length_a   1.000
_cell.length_b   1.000
_cell.length_c   1.000
_cell.angle_alpha   90.00
_cell.angle_beta   90.00
_cell.angle_gamma   90.00
#
_symmetry.space_group_name_H-M   'P 1'
#
loop_
_entity.id
_entity.type
_entity.pdbx_description
1 polymer ?
#
loop_
_entity_poly.entity_id
_entity_poly.type
_entity_poly.pdbx_seq_one_letter_code
_entity_poly.pdbx_strand_id
1 'polypeptide(L)'
;MRLTARPARGGPSALRPTAAWDTGYGDVLQGECRACHQECASCSGATAGDCLSCHAGKLLFNLTCVDSCPVGHYATADGTQCNSCGVGCAECAPGTGLCTLCKVGQYADYAAGVCYSACPGRFLADEQAKTCAGSVDTCTACRDPAQRLRASTGRCVDRCALNEVEIPGVGAQAGMVLCADCHASCESCHAPDHPEACSSCPEGRLLHGAGTCVSDCPAGHFALAADRRCAACDGSCRTCRGPGQEECLSCSGPGAILLEGSCVSSCPPVGFWLDESDPARRVCRPCGRDCEQCSRDDACTACRAGRVMHHTQPGQRVCLAGCPGGFFAELPAGQRQAMCAACARDCHTCTGPGEADCQVSACQADGSCGPSRNKSLAFGLIIGLSMLFIILLLILLVLFCALRRRRHAPKEWADGDLTIVNTAMDLALPGFLLLSFDEDIRLLGGGPAGGGTQGSIFLGEPLKPALISAAGNNLLVAKMAHGAVSFAAPEVLASMDAGGPGAAPIDHLAADVYSLASVFWHILTHTRPWSGLSKTAIRSLLSQGKTPAVHGPPAREDMLLDQTLQALNGDLLPAMWAADPGTRPPMSTIAALAASP
;
A
#
# COMPACT_ATOMS: atom_id res chain seq x y z
N MET A 1 24.93 26.31 -67.54
CA MET A 1 24.53 27.42 -68.44
C MET A 1 25.58 27.57 -69.52
N ARG A 2 25.19 27.42 -70.79
CA ARG A 2 26.07 27.63 -71.94
C ARG A 2 26.21 29.13 -72.19
N LEU A 3 27.44 29.65 -72.23
CA LEU A 3 27.73 30.98 -72.76
C LEU A 3 28.60 30.82 -74.00
N THR A 4 28.01 31.08 -75.16
CA THR A 4 28.69 31.19 -76.45
C THR A 4 29.19 32.62 -76.64
N ALA A 5 30.48 32.81 -76.92
CA ALA A 5 31.02 34.10 -77.37
C ALA A 5 31.51 34.00 -78.83
N ARG A 6 31.01 34.90 -79.69
CA ARG A 6 31.44 35.09 -81.09
C ARG A 6 32.65 36.04 -81.17
N PRO A 7 33.44 36.00 -82.26
CA PRO A 7 34.80 36.57 -82.30
C PRO A 7 34.85 38.02 -82.81
N ALA A 8 35.77 38.82 -82.27
CA ALA A 8 36.18 40.11 -82.83
C ALA A 8 37.53 39.97 -83.58
N ARG A 9 37.61 40.64 -84.73
CA ARG A 9 38.68 40.53 -85.76
C ARG A 9 39.83 41.55 -85.54
N GLY A 10 41.05 41.08 -85.82
CA GLY A 10 42.26 41.84 -86.22
C GLY A 10 43.08 42.42 -85.05
N GLY A 11 44.37 42.15 -84.80
CA GLY A 11 45.53 41.61 -85.53
C GLY A 11 46.73 42.57 -85.29
N PRO A 12 48.03 42.25 -85.50
CA PRO A 12 48.76 40.97 -85.45
C PRO A 12 50.00 41.03 -84.52
N SER A 13 50.36 39.94 -83.85
CA SER A 13 51.76 39.47 -83.71
C SER A 13 51.81 38.11 -83.02
N ALA A 14 52.55 37.22 -83.66
CA ALA A 14 52.73 35.80 -83.45
C ALA A 14 52.83 35.31 -82.00
N LEU A 15 52.03 34.30 -81.66
CA LEU A 15 52.48 33.06 -81.01
C LEU A 15 51.56 31.92 -81.49
N ARG A 16 52.18 30.89 -82.07
CA ARG A 16 51.51 29.63 -82.45
C ARG A 16 50.98 28.96 -81.17
N PRO A 17 49.70 28.56 -81.08
CA PRO A 17 49.27 27.64 -80.05
C PRO A 17 49.59 26.22 -80.53
N THR A 18 50.81 25.74 -80.26
CA THR A 18 51.15 24.32 -80.34
C THR A 18 51.08 23.73 -78.94
N ALA A 19 49.90 23.30 -78.53
CA ALA A 19 49.66 22.20 -77.60
C ALA A 19 48.14 22.16 -77.35
N ALA A 20 47.51 21.02 -77.57
CA ALA A 20 46.13 20.78 -77.20
C ALA A 20 45.97 20.97 -75.68
N TRP A 21 45.21 21.99 -75.27
CA TRP A 21 44.89 22.25 -73.86
C TRP A 21 43.59 21.52 -73.48
N ASP A 22 43.57 20.20 -73.67
CA ASP A 22 42.35 19.41 -73.43
C ASP A 22 42.18 18.97 -71.96
N THR A 23 43.12 19.29 -71.06
CA THR A 23 43.15 18.78 -69.67
C THR A 23 43.56 19.82 -68.61
N GLY A 24 43.08 21.06 -68.72
CA GLY A 24 43.32 22.13 -67.73
C GLY A 24 42.04 22.64 -67.06
N TYR A 25 42.17 23.34 -65.92
CA TYR A 25 41.07 24.01 -65.23
C TYR A 25 41.24 25.54 -65.31
N GLY A 26 40.13 26.29 -65.31
CA GLY A 26 40.14 27.75 -65.34
C GLY A 26 40.29 28.34 -63.93
N ASP A 27 41.41 28.98 -63.63
CA ASP A 27 41.63 29.71 -62.39
C ASP A 27 41.00 31.10 -62.49
N VAL A 28 39.77 31.23 -61.98
CA VAL A 28 38.97 32.46 -62.09
C VAL A 28 39.61 33.64 -61.35
N LEU A 29 40.46 33.38 -60.34
CA LEU A 29 41.14 34.43 -59.57
C LEU A 29 42.31 35.05 -60.35
N GLN A 30 42.93 34.29 -61.26
CA GLN A 30 44.08 34.72 -62.03
C GLN A 30 43.78 34.92 -63.52
N GLY A 31 42.63 34.47 -64.00
CA GLY A 31 42.22 34.59 -65.40
C GLY A 31 43.00 33.69 -66.35
N GLU A 32 43.64 32.64 -65.85
CA GLU A 32 44.51 31.73 -66.61
C GLU A 32 44.04 30.27 -66.52
N CYS A 33 44.32 29.49 -67.56
CA CYS A 33 44.13 28.03 -67.53
C CYS A 33 45.38 27.37 -66.96
N ARG A 34 45.21 26.53 -65.95
CA ARG A 34 46.30 25.79 -65.31
C ARG A 34 46.15 24.29 -65.52
N ALA A 35 47.29 23.59 -65.57
CA ALA A 35 47.32 22.14 -65.74
C ALA A 35 46.79 21.44 -64.48
N CYS A 36 46.10 20.31 -64.68
CA CYS A 36 45.70 19.43 -63.61
C CYS A 36 46.88 18.72 -62.95
N HIS A 37 46.67 18.19 -61.74
CA HIS A 37 47.61 17.27 -61.11
C HIS A 37 47.86 16.06 -62.01
N GLN A 38 49.09 15.50 -61.99
CA GLN A 38 49.55 14.48 -62.96
C GLN A 38 48.74 13.19 -62.98
N GLU A 39 48.00 12.91 -61.91
CA GLU A 39 47.15 11.72 -61.79
C GLU A 39 45.72 11.96 -62.34
N CYS A 40 45.32 13.22 -62.55
CA CYS A 40 43.99 13.58 -63.04
C CYS A 40 44.00 13.76 -64.57
N ALA A 41 43.06 13.12 -65.26
CA ALA A 41 42.77 13.40 -66.67
C ALA A 41 41.97 14.70 -66.85
N SER A 42 41.14 15.07 -65.88
CA SER A 42 40.49 16.38 -65.80
C SER A 42 40.31 16.78 -64.34
N CYS A 43 40.21 18.08 -64.04
CA CYS A 43 40.19 18.59 -62.67
C CYS A 43 39.40 19.91 -62.56
N SER A 44 39.03 20.27 -61.33
CA SER A 44 38.46 21.57 -60.98
C SER A 44 39.47 22.51 -60.29
N GLY A 45 40.67 22.01 -60.00
CA GLY A 45 41.71 22.69 -59.23
C GLY A 45 43.08 22.05 -59.43
N ALA A 46 44.12 22.64 -58.84
CA ALA A 46 45.51 22.23 -59.06
C ALA A 46 45.96 21.03 -58.21
N THR A 47 45.22 20.67 -57.16
CA THR A 47 45.69 19.68 -56.18
C THR A 47 45.32 18.25 -56.59
N ALA A 48 45.98 17.27 -55.97
CA ALA A 48 45.67 15.84 -56.15
C ALA A 48 44.25 15.45 -55.69
N GLY A 49 43.56 16.33 -54.95
CA GLY A 49 42.18 16.15 -54.49
C GLY A 49 41.14 16.93 -55.28
N ASP A 50 41.50 17.52 -56.42
CA ASP A 50 40.59 18.27 -57.29
C ASP A 50 40.30 17.54 -58.62
N CYS A 51 40.53 16.22 -58.69
CA CYS A 51 40.31 15.45 -59.91
C CYS A 51 38.81 15.25 -60.19
N LEU A 52 38.43 15.42 -61.46
CA LEU A 52 37.11 15.08 -61.99
C LEU A 52 37.12 13.79 -62.81
N SER A 53 38.28 13.39 -63.35
CA SER A 53 38.51 12.09 -63.97
C SER A 53 39.98 11.69 -63.85
N CYS A 54 40.28 10.40 -63.96
CA CYS A 54 41.62 9.85 -63.78
C CYS A 54 42.21 9.34 -65.11
N HIS A 55 43.54 9.31 -65.18
CA HIS A 55 44.22 8.66 -66.31
C HIS A 55 43.97 7.14 -66.33
N ALA A 56 44.14 6.54 -67.50
CA ALA A 56 43.85 5.13 -67.73
C ALA A 56 44.58 4.23 -66.72
N GLY A 57 43.83 3.33 -66.06
CA GLY A 57 44.33 2.42 -65.04
C GLY A 57 44.17 2.90 -63.59
N LYS A 58 43.69 4.13 -63.36
CA LYS A 58 43.40 4.69 -62.02
C LYS A 58 41.90 4.91 -61.82
N LEU A 59 41.45 4.81 -60.57
CA LEU A 59 40.05 4.92 -60.17
C LEU A 59 39.79 6.23 -59.43
N LEU A 60 38.73 6.95 -59.79
CA LEU A 60 38.33 8.16 -59.07
C LEU A 60 37.65 7.80 -57.74
N PHE A 61 38.18 8.30 -56.63
CA PHE A 61 37.60 8.18 -55.29
C PHE A 61 37.67 9.52 -54.57
N ASN A 62 36.50 10.10 -54.24
CA ASN A 62 36.39 11.37 -53.51
C ASN A 62 37.32 12.48 -54.06
N LEU A 63 37.27 12.71 -55.39
CA LEU A 63 38.10 13.68 -56.13
C LEU A 63 39.62 13.39 -56.15
N THR A 64 40.06 12.22 -55.71
CA THR A 64 41.43 11.73 -55.81
C THR A 64 41.51 10.50 -56.71
N CYS A 65 42.63 10.29 -57.39
CA CYS A 65 42.85 9.10 -58.22
C CYS A 65 43.66 8.05 -57.45
N VAL A 66 43.12 6.84 -57.30
CA VAL A 66 43.70 5.73 -56.54
C VAL A 66 43.94 4.50 -57.40
N ASP A 67 44.92 3.66 -57.04
CA ASP A 67 45.21 2.39 -57.73
C ASP A 67 44.17 1.30 -57.46
N SER A 68 43.57 1.32 -56.27
CA SER A 68 42.55 0.37 -55.85
C SER A 68 41.56 1.03 -54.90
N CYS A 69 40.28 0.67 -54.98
CA CYS A 69 39.27 1.21 -54.09
C CYS A 69 39.54 0.81 -52.63
N PRO A 70 39.38 1.75 -51.68
CA PRO A 70 39.52 1.44 -50.26
C PRO A 70 38.40 0.50 -49.78
N VAL A 71 38.60 -0.13 -48.61
CA VAL A 71 37.61 -1.04 -47.99
C VAL A 71 36.24 -0.36 -47.90
N GLY A 72 35.17 -1.12 -48.18
CA GLY A 72 33.81 -0.61 -48.27
C GLY A 72 33.47 0.09 -49.59
N HIS A 73 34.35 0.02 -50.61
CA HIS A 73 34.12 0.54 -51.96
C HIS A 73 34.54 -0.47 -53.02
N TYR A 74 33.89 -0.43 -54.19
CA TYR A 74 34.18 -1.29 -55.34
C TYR A 74 34.39 -0.46 -56.61
N ALA A 75 35.21 -0.99 -57.52
CA ALA A 75 35.39 -0.39 -58.83
C ALA A 75 34.14 -0.57 -59.69
N THR A 76 33.70 0.49 -60.36
CA THR A 76 32.63 0.43 -61.37
C THR A 76 32.97 -0.57 -62.47
N ALA A 77 31.96 -1.09 -63.17
CA ALA A 77 32.17 -2.06 -64.26
C ALA A 77 33.09 -1.52 -65.36
N ASP A 78 33.07 -0.21 -65.59
CA ASP A 78 33.93 0.48 -66.55
C ASP A 78 35.36 0.74 -66.02
N GLY A 79 35.64 0.43 -64.74
CA GLY A 79 36.96 0.57 -64.12
C GLY A 79 37.41 2.02 -63.91
N THR A 80 36.48 2.96 -63.84
CA THR A 80 36.76 4.41 -63.84
C THR A 80 36.60 5.07 -62.47
N GLN A 81 35.75 4.52 -61.59
CA GLN A 81 35.38 5.16 -60.33
C GLN A 81 35.18 4.12 -59.22
N CYS A 82 35.38 4.55 -57.97
CA CYS A 82 35.04 3.77 -56.78
C CYS A 82 33.65 4.18 -56.26
N ASN A 83 32.74 3.22 -56.23
CA ASN A 83 31.42 3.37 -55.61
C ASN A 83 31.41 2.72 -54.24
N SER A 84 30.62 3.25 -53.30
CA SER A 84 30.46 2.65 -51.98
C SER A 84 29.67 1.35 -52.05
N CYS A 85 30.06 0.35 -51.27
CA CYS A 85 29.25 -0.84 -51.05
C CYS A 85 27.89 -0.46 -50.42
N GLY A 86 26.90 -1.36 -50.53
CA GLY A 86 25.61 -1.20 -49.88
C GLY A 86 25.71 -1.04 -48.36
N VAL A 87 24.70 -0.42 -47.75
CA VAL A 87 24.63 -0.22 -46.29
C VAL A 87 24.78 -1.56 -45.58
N GLY A 88 25.62 -1.60 -44.53
CA GLY A 88 25.86 -2.82 -43.76
C GLY A 88 26.92 -3.77 -44.35
N CYS A 89 27.37 -3.52 -45.57
CA CYS A 89 28.39 -4.31 -46.24
C CYS A 89 29.82 -3.89 -45.85
N ALA A 90 30.70 -4.85 -45.57
CA ALA A 90 32.12 -4.65 -45.32
C ALA A 90 32.94 -4.79 -46.62
N GLU A 91 32.64 -5.80 -47.43
CA GLU A 91 33.29 -6.05 -48.73
C GLU A 91 32.25 -6.40 -49.78
N CYS A 92 32.41 -5.88 -51.00
CA CYS A 92 31.50 -6.12 -52.11
C CYS A 92 32.24 -6.45 -53.41
N ALA A 93 31.55 -7.18 -54.29
CA ALA A 93 32.10 -7.65 -55.55
C ALA A 93 32.34 -6.51 -56.54
N PRO A 94 33.49 -6.49 -57.25
CA PRO A 94 33.77 -5.52 -58.31
C PRO A 94 32.69 -5.52 -59.41
N GLY A 95 32.40 -4.36 -59.97
CA GLY A 95 31.42 -4.17 -61.06
C GLY A 95 29.95 -4.27 -60.66
N THR A 96 29.57 -5.18 -59.76
CA THR A 96 28.17 -5.43 -59.36
C THR A 96 27.78 -4.77 -58.04
N GLY A 97 28.74 -4.51 -57.15
CA GLY A 97 28.49 -3.95 -55.83
C GLY A 97 27.73 -4.88 -54.87
N LEU A 98 27.50 -6.14 -55.28
CA LEU A 98 26.86 -7.16 -54.45
C LEU A 98 27.74 -7.47 -53.24
N CYS A 99 27.14 -7.49 -52.05
CA CYS A 99 27.90 -7.68 -50.83
C CYS A 99 28.41 -9.13 -50.71
N THR A 100 29.70 -9.28 -50.46
CA THR A 100 30.36 -10.57 -50.23
C THR A 100 30.63 -10.80 -48.74
N LEU A 101 30.75 -9.74 -47.95
CA LEU A 101 30.97 -9.83 -46.50
C LEU A 101 30.23 -8.72 -45.76
N CYS A 102 29.41 -9.08 -44.78
CA CYS A 102 28.68 -8.11 -43.93
C CYS A 102 29.53 -7.62 -42.75
N LYS A 103 29.22 -6.42 -42.26
CA LYS A 103 29.81 -5.88 -41.02
C LYS A 103 29.35 -6.71 -39.82
N VAL A 104 30.17 -6.73 -38.76
CA VAL A 104 29.89 -7.47 -37.52
C VAL A 104 28.52 -7.06 -36.96
N GLY A 105 27.70 -8.06 -36.62
CA GLY A 105 26.36 -7.86 -36.05
C GLY A 105 25.23 -7.72 -37.07
N GLN A 106 25.50 -7.84 -38.37
CA GLN A 106 24.48 -7.86 -39.43
C GLN A 106 24.21 -9.26 -39.97
N TYR A 107 23.04 -9.45 -40.58
CA TYR A 107 22.62 -10.70 -41.22
C TYR A 107 22.77 -10.63 -42.72
N ALA A 108 23.44 -11.64 -43.30
CA ALA A 108 23.64 -11.73 -44.74
C ALA A 108 22.48 -12.44 -45.45
N ASP A 109 22.01 -11.86 -46.55
CA ASP A 109 21.32 -12.57 -47.63
C ASP A 109 22.29 -12.70 -48.80
N TYR A 110 23.00 -13.82 -48.85
CA TYR A 110 23.99 -14.10 -49.90
C TYR A 110 23.33 -14.34 -51.28
N ALA A 111 22.04 -14.67 -51.33
CA ALA A 111 21.34 -14.82 -52.60
C ALA A 111 21.02 -13.46 -53.23
N ALA A 112 20.68 -12.47 -52.40
CA ALA A 112 20.46 -11.09 -52.83
C ALA A 112 21.73 -10.21 -52.84
N GLY A 113 22.79 -10.62 -52.13
CA GLY A 113 24.01 -9.83 -51.95
C GLY A 113 23.80 -8.59 -51.07
N VAL A 114 22.93 -8.69 -50.06
CA VAL A 114 22.54 -7.57 -49.18
C VAL A 114 22.72 -7.95 -47.70
N CYS A 115 23.09 -6.98 -46.87
CA CYS A 115 23.20 -7.12 -45.43
C CYS A 115 22.06 -6.36 -44.74
N TYR A 116 21.47 -6.96 -43.72
CA TYR A 116 20.40 -6.36 -42.94
C TYR A 116 20.78 -6.24 -41.47
N SER A 117 20.35 -5.15 -40.82
CA SER A 117 20.45 -5.00 -39.36
C SER A 117 19.44 -5.89 -38.60
N ALA A 118 18.35 -6.27 -39.26
CA ALA A 118 17.38 -7.28 -38.84
C ALA A 118 16.76 -7.91 -40.09
N CYS A 119 16.54 -9.24 -40.10
CA CYS A 119 16.07 -9.92 -41.30
C CYS A 119 14.69 -9.40 -41.75
N PRO A 120 14.53 -9.03 -43.03
CA PRO A 120 13.29 -8.45 -43.53
C PRO A 120 12.20 -9.51 -43.73
N GLY A 121 11.01 -9.25 -43.20
CA GLY A 121 9.81 -10.04 -43.50
C GLY A 121 9.91 -11.53 -43.11
N ARG A 122 9.84 -12.42 -44.09
CA ARG A 122 9.67 -13.89 -43.97
C ARG A 122 10.96 -14.68 -43.69
N PHE A 123 12.08 -13.99 -43.45
CA PHE A 123 13.36 -14.63 -43.17
C PHE A 123 13.67 -14.54 -41.68
N LEU A 124 14.03 -15.67 -41.07
CA LEU A 124 14.46 -15.71 -39.67
C LEU A 124 15.97 -15.47 -39.60
N ALA A 125 16.39 -14.73 -38.57
CA ALA A 125 17.79 -14.55 -38.25
C ALA A 125 18.38 -15.85 -37.73
N ASP A 126 19.29 -16.46 -38.49
CA ASP A 126 20.16 -17.52 -38.00
C ASP A 126 21.33 -16.86 -37.25
N GLU A 127 21.28 -16.93 -35.92
CA GLU A 127 22.29 -16.34 -35.04
C GLU A 127 23.66 -17.04 -35.13
N GLN A 128 23.69 -18.32 -35.54
CA GLN A 128 24.92 -19.11 -35.64
C GLN A 128 25.60 -18.88 -36.98
N ALA A 129 24.83 -18.83 -38.06
CA ALA A 129 25.35 -18.56 -39.40
C ALA A 129 25.43 -17.07 -39.74
N LYS A 130 24.80 -16.19 -38.96
CA LYS A 130 24.60 -14.76 -39.25
C LYS A 130 24.00 -14.53 -40.65
N THR A 131 23.02 -15.36 -41.00
CA THR A 131 22.29 -15.26 -42.28
C THR A 131 20.79 -15.16 -42.06
N CYS A 132 20.08 -14.67 -43.08
CA CYS A 132 18.63 -14.72 -43.12
C CYS A 132 18.19 -16.05 -43.77
N ALA A 133 17.78 -17.03 -42.97
CA ALA A 133 17.36 -18.35 -43.44
C ALA A 133 15.83 -18.40 -43.64
N GLY A 134 15.38 -19.00 -44.74
CA GLY A 134 13.95 -19.11 -45.08
C GLY A 134 13.29 -20.29 -44.37
N SER A 135 12.16 -20.04 -43.69
CA SER A 135 11.28 -21.10 -43.18
C SER A 135 10.09 -21.29 -44.12
N VAL A 136 9.97 -22.49 -44.67
CA VAL A 136 8.76 -23.03 -45.31
C VAL A 136 7.74 -23.24 -44.20
N ASP A 137 6.81 -22.29 -43.99
CA ASP A 137 5.51 -22.49 -43.29
C ASP A 137 4.70 -21.18 -43.10
N THR A 138 4.58 -20.32 -44.12
CA THR A 138 3.64 -19.19 -44.07
C THR A 138 2.92 -19.04 -45.41
N CYS A 139 1.60 -19.25 -45.42
CA CYS A 139 0.77 -19.00 -46.59
C CYS A 139 0.73 -17.49 -46.86
N THR A 140 0.98 -17.06 -48.09
CA THR A 140 0.80 -15.67 -48.51
C THR A 140 -0.63 -15.37 -48.96
N ALA A 141 -1.41 -16.40 -49.28
CA ALA A 141 -2.82 -16.33 -49.64
C ALA A 141 -3.56 -17.61 -49.21
N CYS A 142 -4.84 -17.47 -48.88
CA CYS A 142 -5.70 -18.61 -48.55
C CYS A 142 -6.36 -19.19 -49.80
N ARG A 143 -6.49 -20.52 -49.83
CA ARG A 143 -7.14 -21.23 -50.95
C ARG A 143 -8.63 -20.91 -51.02
N ASP A 144 -9.27 -20.77 -49.86
CA ASP A 144 -10.66 -20.33 -49.75
C ASP A 144 -10.70 -18.80 -49.54
N PRO A 145 -11.32 -18.02 -50.45
CA PRO A 145 -11.44 -16.57 -50.32
C PRO A 145 -12.31 -16.13 -49.14
N ALA A 146 -13.10 -17.03 -48.52
CA ALA A 146 -13.86 -16.72 -47.31
C ALA A 146 -12.98 -16.67 -46.05
N GLN A 147 -11.79 -17.27 -46.08
CA GLN A 147 -10.88 -17.33 -44.94
C GLN A 147 -10.07 -16.06 -44.76
N ARG A 148 -9.57 -15.86 -43.55
CA ARG A 148 -8.69 -14.77 -43.13
C ARG A 148 -7.26 -15.28 -43.02
N LEU A 149 -6.30 -14.48 -43.45
CA LEU A 149 -4.90 -14.80 -43.22
C LEU A 149 -4.41 -14.09 -41.95
N ARG A 150 -3.91 -14.86 -40.98
CA ARG A 150 -3.21 -14.29 -39.83
C ARG A 150 -1.85 -13.74 -40.27
N ALA A 151 -1.67 -12.43 -40.21
CA ALA A 151 -0.46 -11.76 -40.70
C ALA A 151 0.79 -12.17 -39.92
N SER A 152 0.65 -12.44 -38.62
CA SER A 152 1.75 -12.82 -37.72
C SER A 152 2.25 -14.26 -37.94
N THR A 153 1.37 -15.19 -38.35
CA THR A 153 1.73 -16.62 -38.46
C THR A 153 1.58 -17.20 -39.87
N GLY A 154 1.04 -16.46 -40.83
CA GLY A 154 0.76 -16.95 -42.19
C GLY A 154 -0.21 -18.14 -42.24
N ARG A 155 -1.13 -18.27 -41.27
CA ARG A 155 -2.16 -19.33 -41.24
C ARG A 155 -3.50 -18.81 -41.71
N CYS A 156 -4.23 -19.64 -42.44
CA CYS A 156 -5.61 -19.38 -42.82
C CYS A 156 -6.56 -19.83 -41.72
N VAL A 157 -7.44 -18.92 -41.29
CA VAL A 157 -8.44 -19.14 -40.24
C VAL A 157 -9.80 -18.65 -40.72
N ASP A 158 -10.89 -19.24 -40.24
CA ASP A 158 -12.22 -18.85 -40.68
C ASP A 158 -12.66 -17.50 -40.07
N ARG A 159 -12.14 -17.16 -38.88
CA ARG A 159 -12.37 -15.89 -38.17
C ARG A 159 -11.11 -15.47 -37.42
N CYS A 160 -10.91 -14.17 -37.28
CA CYS A 160 -9.85 -13.62 -36.43
C CYS A 160 -10.13 -13.91 -34.95
N ALA A 161 -9.06 -14.03 -34.17
CA ALA A 161 -9.15 -14.16 -32.73
C ALA A 161 -9.67 -12.87 -32.08
N LEU A 162 -10.04 -12.95 -30.79
CA LEU A 162 -10.61 -11.81 -30.06
C LEU A 162 -9.64 -10.61 -29.98
N ASN A 163 -8.33 -10.90 -29.91
CA ASN A 163 -7.23 -9.94 -29.86
C ASN A 163 -6.71 -9.56 -31.26
N GLU A 164 -7.50 -9.80 -32.31
CA GLU A 164 -7.16 -9.47 -33.69
C GLU A 164 -8.31 -8.70 -34.35
N VAL A 165 -7.99 -7.84 -35.33
CA VAL A 165 -8.97 -7.11 -36.14
C VAL A 165 -8.81 -7.42 -37.62
N GLU A 166 -9.93 -7.46 -38.33
CA GLU A 166 -9.96 -7.67 -39.78
C GLU A 166 -9.53 -6.41 -40.53
N ILE A 167 -8.47 -6.52 -41.33
CA ILE A 167 -7.99 -5.43 -42.20
C ILE A 167 -7.88 -5.89 -43.66
N PRO A 168 -8.12 -5.00 -44.63
CA PRO A 168 -7.92 -5.33 -46.04
C PRO A 168 -6.43 -5.51 -46.34
N GLY A 169 -6.10 -6.57 -47.08
CA GLY A 169 -4.74 -6.83 -47.51
C GLY A 169 -4.26 -5.90 -48.62
N VAL A 170 -2.94 -5.70 -48.66
CA VAL A 170 -2.27 -4.82 -49.61
C VAL A 170 -1.19 -5.59 -50.39
N GLY A 171 -0.83 -5.10 -51.58
CA GLY A 171 0.23 -5.68 -52.39
C GLY A 171 -0.07 -7.13 -52.81
N ALA A 172 0.80 -8.07 -52.43
CA ALA A 172 0.64 -9.50 -52.72
C ALA A 172 -0.61 -10.14 -52.06
N GLN A 173 -1.24 -9.41 -51.14
CA GLN A 173 -2.44 -9.81 -50.41
C GLN A 173 -3.64 -8.91 -50.76
N ALA A 174 -3.59 -8.21 -51.90
CA ALA A 174 -4.73 -7.42 -52.35
C ALA A 174 -5.96 -8.31 -52.60
N GLY A 175 -7.11 -7.94 -52.02
CA GLY A 175 -8.38 -8.66 -52.20
C GLY A 175 -8.69 -9.75 -51.17
N MET A 176 -7.79 -9.97 -50.19
CA MET A 176 -8.02 -10.85 -49.04
C MET A 176 -8.12 -10.03 -47.75
N VAL A 177 -8.67 -10.64 -46.71
CA VAL A 177 -8.79 -10.03 -45.37
C VAL A 177 -7.74 -10.66 -44.46
N LEU A 178 -7.00 -9.82 -43.75
CA LEU A 178 -5.98 -10.23 -42.79
C LEU A 178 -6.49 -10.08 -41.37
N CYS A 179 -6.00 -10.94 -40.48
CA CYS A 179 -6.07 -10.72 -39.04
C CYS A 179 -4.79 -10.03 -38.59
N ALA A 180 -4.93 -8.82 -38.07
CA ALA A 180 -3.85 -8.04 -37.48
C ALA A 180 -4.04 -7.95 -35.97
N ASP A 181 -2.96 -8.10 -35.22
CA ASP A 181 -3.00 -8.10 -33.76
C ASP A 181 -3.40 -6.72 -33.20
N CYS A 182 -4.17 -6.72 -32.12
CA CYS A 182 -4.43 -5.55 -31.31
C CYS A 182 -3.16 -5.08 -30.58
N HIS A 183 -3.12 -3.82 -30.16
CA HIS A 183 -2.08 -3.35 -29.26
C HIS A 183 -2.09 -4.17 -27.96
N ALA A 184 -0.92 -4.43 -27.38
CA ALA A 184 -0.77 -5.30 -26.21
C ALA A 184 -1.53 -4.84 -24.95
N SER A 185 -2.02 -3.59 -24.92
CA SER A 185 -2.85 -3.05 -23.84
C SER A 185 -4.33 -3.42 -23.93
N CYS A 186 -4.78 -3.97 -25.06
CA CYS A 186 -6.18 -4.30 -25.33
C CYS A 186 -6.41 -5.81 -25.25
N GLU A 187 -7.61 -6.22 -24.84
CA GLU A 187 -8.08 -7.60 -24.98
C GLU A 187 -8.73 -7.81 -26.35
N SER A 188 -9.50 -6.82 -26.81
CA SER A 188 -10.05 -6.72 -28.17
C SER A 188 -9.96 -5.27 -28.66
N CYS A 189 -9.95 -5.06 -29.99
CA CYS A 189 -9.77 -3.74 -30.59
C CYS A 189 -10.59 -3.57 -31.87
N HIS A 190 -10.79 -2.31 -32.27
CA HIS A 190 -11.42 -1.95 -33.55
C HIS A 190 -10.40 -1.42 -34.58
N ALA A 191 -9.12 -1.27 -34.20
CA ALA A 191 -8.02 -0.94 -35.10
C ALA A 191 -6.72 -1.63 -34.64
N PRO A 192 -5.83 -2.03 -35.56
CA PRO A 192 -4.62 -2.78 -35.22
C PRO A 192 -3.57 -1.89 -34.55
N ASP A 193 -2.81 -2.45 -33.61
CA ASP A 193 -1.64 -1.82 -32.95
C ASP A 193 -1.81 -0.38 -32.42
N HIS A 194 -3.05 0.04 -32.09
CA HIS A 194 -3.33 1.35 -31.50
C HIS A 194 -3.82 1.24 -30.04
N PRO A 195 -3.17 1.91 -29.08
CA PRO A 195 -3.52 1.81 -27.65
C PRO A 195 -4.85 2.49 -27.27
N GLU A 196 -5.35 3.40 -28.11
CA GLU A 196 -6.67 4.04 -27.95
C GLU A 196 -7.81 3.38 -28.75
N ALA A 197 -7.53 2.25 -29.41
CA ALA A 197 -8.50 1.55 -30.25
C ALA A 197 -9.08 0.29 -29.58
N CYS A 198 -9.01 0.17 -28.26
CA CYS A 198 -9.51 -0.99 -27.55
C CYS A 198 -11.06 -1.00 -27.54
N SER A 199 -11.64 -2.17 -27.77
CA SER A 199 -13.08 -2.43 -27.59
C SER A 199 -13.37 -3.12 -26.25
N SER A 200 -12.41 -3.88 -25.73
CA SER A 200 -12.43 -4.43 -24.37
C SER A 200 -11.02 -4.44 -23.78
N CYS A 201 -10.96 -4.46 -22.45
CA CYS A 201 -9.71 -4.41 -21.71
C CYS A 201 -9.38 -5.75 -21.07
N PRO A 202 -8.09 -6.07 -20.85
CA PRO A 202 -7.70 -7.23 -20.05
C PRO A 202 -8.31 -7.20 -18.63
N GLU A 203 -8.31 -8.34 -17.95
CA GLU A 203 -8.78 -8.41 -16.55
C GLU A 203 -8.05 -7.40 -15.65
N GLY A 204 -8.79 -6.79 -14.72
CA GLY A 204 -8.26 -5.74 -13.84
C GLY A 204 -8.09 -4.36 -14.47
N ARG A 205 -8.41 -4.17 -15.77
CA ARG A 205 -8.42 -2.86 -16.43
C ARG A 205 -9.83 -2.44 -16.86
N LEU A 206 -10.01 -1.13 -16.96
CA LEU A 206 -11.29 -0.47 -17.26
C LEU A 206 -11.21 0.26 -18.60
N LEU A 207 -12.26 0.11 -19.41
CA LEU A 207 -12.39 0.84 -20.66
C LEU A 207 -12.80 2.29 -20.40
N HIS A 208 -11.98 3.24 -20.82
CA HIS A 208 -12.22 4.67 -20.70
C HIS A 208 -12.38 5.34 -22.07
N GLY A 209 -13.37 6.22 -22.17
CA GLY A 209 -13.64 7.02 -23.36
C GLY A 209 -14.00 6.15 -24.57
N ALA A 210 -13.36 6.46 -25.71
CA ALA A 210 -13.62 5.79 -26.98
C ALA A 210 -12.82 4.49 -27.19
N GLY A 211 -11.83 4.18 -26.34
CA GLY A 211 -11.05 2.95 -26.52
C GLY A 211 -9.74 2.80 -25.73
N THR A 212 -9.56 3.48 -24.59
CA THR A 212 -8.31 3.38 -23.82
C THR A 212 -8.49 2.53 -22.57
N CYS A 213 -7.58 1.59 -22.31
CA CYS A 213 -7.61 0.75 -21.11
C CYS A 213 -6.76 1.34 -19.97
N VAL A 214 -7.40 1.69 -18.85
CA VAL A 214 -6.78 2.29 -17.66
C VAL A 214 -6.89 1.37 -16.44
N SER A 215 -6.00 1.52 -15.45
CA SER A 215 -6.13 0.80 -14.17
C SER A 215 -7.24 1.40 -13.30
N ASP A 216 -7.32 2.73 -13.26
CA ASP A 216 -8.26 3.49 -12.48
C ASP A 216 -8.93 4.56 -13.34
N CYS A 217 -10.20 4.84 -13.07
CA CYS A 217 -10.91 5.86 -13.82
C CYS A 217 -10.37 7.27 -13.49
N PRO A 218 -10.11 8.09 -14.50
CA PRO A 218 -9.64 9.46 -14.29
C PRO A 218 -10.70 10.31 -13.58
N ALA A 219 -10.30 11.47 -13.06
CA ALA A 219 -11.22 12.41 -12.43
C ALA A 219 -12.43 12.72 -13.34
N GLY A 220 -13.60 12.91 -12.71
CA GLY A 220 -14.89 13.04 -13.38
C GLY A 220 -15.52 11.71 -13.80
N HIS A 221 -14.89 10.57 -13.48
CA HIS A 221 -15.41 9.25 -13.79
C HIS A 221 -15.32 8.30 -12.59
N PHE A 222 -16.17 7.28 -12.57
CA PHE A 222 -16.15 6.19 -11.61
C PHE A 222 -16.13 4.83 -12.32
N ALA A 223 -15.66 3.81 -11.62
CA ALA A 223 -15.59 2.45 -12.15
C ALA A 223 -16.97 1.78 -12.08
N LEU A 224 -17.53 1.44 -13.24
CA LEU A 224 -18.74 0.64 -13.35
C LEU A 224 -18.36 -0.84 -13.41
N ALA A 225 -18.34 -1.50 -12.25
CA ALA A 225 -17.83 -2.86 -12.10
C ALA A 225 -18.54 -3.90 -12.99
N ALA A 226 -19.86 -3.74 -13.21
CA ALA A 226 -20.65 -4.66 -14.02
C ALA A 226 -20.18 -4.77 -15.48
N ASP A 227 -19.67 -3.67 -16.05
CA ASP A 227 -19.29 -3.59 -17.46
C ASP A 227 -17.79 -3.36 -17.69
N ARG A 228 -16.98 -3.36 -16.62
CA ARG A 228 -15.53 -3.04 -16.65
C ARG A 228 -15.20 -1.77 -17.45
N ARG A 229 -15.99 -0.71 -17.24
CA ARG A 229 -15.83 0.58 -17.94
C ARG A 229 -15.85 1.75 -16.97
N CYS A 230 -15.28 2.87 -17.40
CA CYS A 230 -15.41 4.14 -16.71
C CYS A 230 -16.69 4.87 -17.15
N ALA A 231 -17.53 5.22 -16.19
CA ALA A 231 -18.73 6.02 -16.41
C ALA A 231 -18.54 7.42 -15.83
N ALA A 232 -19.16 8.43 -16.46
CA ALA A 232 -19.05 9.81 -16.00
C ALA A 232 -19.80 10.03 -14.68
N CYS A 233 -19.23 10.85 -13.81
CA CYS A 233 -19.90 11.40 -12.63
C CYS A 233 -20.97 12.43 -13.00
N ASP A 234 -21.82 12.80 -12.05
CA ASP A 234 -22.60 14.03 -12.15
C ASP A 234 -21.66 15.25 -12.34
N GLY A 235 -22.11 16.25 -13.10
CA GLY A 235 -21.30 17.43 -13.43
C GLY A 235 -20.89 18.28 -12.22
N SER A 236 -21.59 18.14 -11.09
CA SER A 236 -21.21 18.79 -9.83
C SER A 236 -20.05 18.10 -9.10
N CYS A 237 -19.74 16.84 -9.43
CA CYS A 237 -18.67 16.07 -8.81
C CYS A 237 -17.36 16.15 -9.62
N ARG A 238 -16.23 16.30 -8.93
CA ARG A 238 -14.89 16.10 -9.50
C ARG A 238 -14.43 14.64 -9.40
N THR A 239 -14.81 13.95 -8.32
CA THR A 239 -14.69 12.50 -8.19
C THR A 239 -15.97 11.97 -7.55
N CYS A 240 -16.38 10.76 -7.87
CA CYS A 240 -17.63 10.19 -7.37
C CYS A 240 -17.48 8.67 -7.17
N ARG A 241 -18.40 8.08 -6.39
CA ARG A 241 -18.56 6.63 -6.27
C ARG A 241 -19.65 6.07 -7.20
N GLY A 242 -20.47 6.94 -7.77
CA GLY A 242 -21.61 6.59 -8.62
C GLY A 242 -22.10 7.81 -9.40
N PRO A 243 -23.14 7.64 -10.23
CA PRO A 243 -23.62 8.69 -11.14
C PRO A 243 -24.49 9.75 -10.44
N GLY A 244 -24.94 9.51 -9.20
CA GLY A 244 -25.80 10.44 -8.46
C GLY A 244 -25.09 11.72 -8.03
N GLN A 245 -25.87 12.79 -7.83
CA GLN A 245 -25.38 14.08 -7.32
C GLN A 245 -24.99 14.01 -5.83
N GLU A 246 -25.51 13.03 -5.12
CA GLU A 246 -25.25 12.68 -3.71
C GLU A 246 -24.15 11.61 -3.54
N GLU A 247 -23.49 11.25 -4.64
CA GLU A 247 -22.43 10.24 -4.68
C GLU A 247 -21.05 10.84 -4.98
N CYS A 248 -20.89 12.15 -4.79
CA CYS A 248 -19.62 12.83 -4.93
C CYS A 248 -18.65 12.44 -3.79
N LEU A 249 -17.38 12.26 -4.15
CA LEU A 249 -16.25 12.16 -3.23
C LEU A 249 -15.43 13.46 -3.20
N SER A 250 -15.57 14.30 -4.24
CA SER A 250 -15.07 15.67 -4.28
C SER A 250 -15.87 16.50 -5.27
N CYS A 251 -15.86 17.82 -5.13
CA CYS A 251 -16.70 18.71 -5.92
C CYS A 251 -15.97 19.36 -7.10
N SER A 252 -16.71 19.55 -8.19
CA SER A 252 -16.28 20.26 -9.39
C SER A 252 -16.65 21.74 -9.26
N GLY A 253 -15.68 22.63 -9.41
CA GLY A 253 -15.88 24.08 -9.41
C GLY A 253 -15.22 24.83 -8.24
N PRO A 254 -14.79 26.09 -8.47
CA PRO A 254 -14.19 26.91 -7.43
C PRO A 254 -15.26 27.29 -6.39
N GLY A 255 -15.00 27.00 -5.11
CA GLY A 255 -15.91 27.33 -4.02
C GLY A 255 -16.91 26.24 -3.65
N ALA A 256 -16.99 25.14 -4.41
CA ALA A 256 -17.85 24.03 -4.06
C ALA A 256 -17.29 23.25 -2.86
N ILE A 257 -18.18 22.86 -1.95
CA ILE A 257 -17.87 22.21 -0.68
C ILE A 257 -18.62 20.88 -0.61
N LEU A 258 -17.92 19.82 -0.20
CA LEU A 258 -18.52 18.50 -0.05
C LEU A 258 -19.29 18.39 1.27
N LEU A 259 -20.55 17.99 1.22
CA LEU A 259 -21.41 17.70 2.36
C LEU A 259 -22.11 16.36 2.15
N GLU A 260 -21.73 15.34 2.93
CA GLU A 260 -22.37 14.01 2.94
C GLU A 260 -22.58 13.38 1.55
N GLY A 261 -21.67 13.64 0.60
CA GLY A 261 -21.74 13.13 -0.77
C GLY A 261 -22.31 14.10 -1.79
N SER A 262 -22.86 15.23 -1.37
CA SER A 262 -23.40 16.27 -2.25
C SER A 262 -22.49 17.50 -2.28
N CYS A 263 -22.51 18.23 -3.40
CA CYS A 263 -21.74 19.46 -3.55
C CYS A 263 -22.61 20.70 -3.32
N VAL A 264 -22.25 21.50 -2.31
CA VAL A 264 -22.97 22.71 -1.88
C VAL A 264 -22.09 23.95 -1.94
N SER A 265 -22.70 25.13 -1.94
CA SER A 265 -21.98 26.42 -1.93
C SER A 265 -21.59 26.91 -0.54
N SER A 266 -22.20 26.37 0.52
CA SER A 266 -21.95 26.77 1.91
C SER A 266 -22.36 25.64 2.86
N CYS A 267 -21.58 25.42 3.93
CA CYS A 267 -21.96 24.48 4.99
C CYS A 267 -23.19 24.99 5.76
N PRO A 268 -24.09 24.08 6.20
CA PRO A 268 -25.14 24.42 7.14
C PRO A 268 -24.56 25.05 8.40
N PRO A 269 -25.12 26.16 8.92
CA PRO A 269 -24.59 26.85 10.09
C PRO A 269 -24.78 26.06 11.40
N VAL A 270 -25.68 25.07 11.39
CA VAL A 270 -25.99 24.21 12.53
C VAL A 270 -25.51 22.80 12.21
N GLY A 271 -24.78 22.21 13.15
CA GLY A 271 -24.33 20.83 13.11
C GLY A 271 -23.11 20.58 12.24
N PHE A 272 -22.63 21.54 11.45
CA PHE A 272 -21.46 21.39 10.58
C PHE A 272 -20.54 22.62 10.63
N TRP A 273 -19.27 22.41 10.31
CA TRP A 273 -18.27 23.45 10.12
C TRP A 273 -17.45 23.19 8.86
N LEU A 274 -16.90 24.25 8.26
CA LEU A 274 -16.07 24.13 7.07
C LEU A 274 -14.63 23.78 7.45
N ASP A 275 -14.18 22.60 7.03
CA ASP A 275 -12.78 22.21 7.13
C ASP A 275 -11.99 22.79 5.94
N GLU A 276 -11.12 23.77 6.25
CA GLU A 276 -10.21 24.43 5.31
C GLU A 276 -8.76 23.93 5.45
N SER A 277 -8.55 22.79 6.12
CA SER A 277 -7.21 22.20 6.30
C SER A 277 -6.54 21.83 4.97
N ASP A 278 -7.34 21.44 3.96
CA ASP A 278 -6.89 21.15 2.60
C ASP A 278 -7.57 22.09 1.59
N PRO A 279 -6.86 23.05 0.97
CA PRO A 279 -7.44 23.95 -0.01
C PRO A 279 -7.93 23.25 -1.28
N ALA A 280 -7.47 22.02 -1.56
CA ALA A 280 -7.93 21.20 -2.67
C ALA A 280 -9.22 20.41 -2.34
N ARG A 281 -9.56 20.26 -1.06
CA ARG A 281 -10.70 19.46 -0.57
C ARG A 281 -11.42 20.17 0.57
N ARG A 282 -12.32 21.09 0.21
CA ARG A 282 -13.23 21.75 1.15
C ARG A 282 -14.37 20.82 1.51
N VAL A 283 -14.49 20.47 2.79
CA VAL A 283 -15.48 19.52 3.29
C VAL A 283 -16.21 20.09 4.49
N CYS A 284 -17.53 19.93 4.54
CA CYS A 284 -18.31 20.20 5.74
C CYS A 284 -18.16 19.01 6.69
N ARG A 285 -17.56 19.23 7.86
CA ARG A 285 -17.46 18.22 8.90
C ARG A 285 -18.55 18.43 9.95
N PRO A 286 -19.13 17.35 10.50
CA PRO A 286 -20.10 17.47 11.56
C PRO A 286 -19.43 18.03 12.83
N CYS A 287 -20.20 18.79 13.62
CA CYS A 287 -19.82 19.16 14.97
C CYS A 287 -19.92 17.95 15.91
N GLY A 288 -19.19 18.00 17.04
CA GLY A 288 -19.33 17.01 18.11
C GLY A 288 -20.78 16.82 18.58
N ARG A 289 -21.11 15.62 19.07
CA ARG A 289 -22.48 15.15 19.34
C ARG A 289 -23.37 16.13 20.14
N ASP A 290 -22.80 16.80 21.13
CA ASP A 290 -23.50 17.71 22.04
C ASP A 290 -23.37 19.19 21.67
N CYS A 291 -22.66 19.46 20.58
CA CYS A 291 -22.47 20.79 20.02
C CYS A 291 -23.53 21.07 18.93
N GLU A 292 -24.12 22.27 18.97
CA GLU A 292 -25.07 22.74 17.97
C GLU A 292 -24.37 23.55 16.88
N GLN A 293 -23.43 24.41 17.26
CA GLN A 293 -22.61 25.20 16.33
C GLN A 293 -21.16 25.13 16.77
N CYS A 294 -20.26 24.94 15.80
CA CYS A 294 -18.84 24.82 16.06
C CYS A 294 -18.04 25.55 14.98
N SER A 295 -16.85 26.03 15.33
CA SER A 295 -15.90 26.55 14.34
C SER A 295 -14.89 25.49 13.90
N ARG A 296 -14.62 24.51 14.76
CA ARG A 296 -13.77 23.32 14.57
C ARG A 296 -14.30 22.21 15.47
N ASP A 297 -13.84 20.97 15.28
CA ASP A 297 -14.28 19.79 16.05
C ASP A 297 -14.24 19.99 17.58
N ASP A 298 -13.21 20.67 18.08
CA ASP A 298 -12.97 20.91 19.50
C ASP A 298 -13.27 22.35 19.96
N ALA A 299 -13.86 23.17 19.08
CA ALA A 299 -14.14 24.57 19.30
C ALA A 299 -15.64 24.84 19.17
N CYS A 300 -16.42 24.26 20.08
CA CYS A 300 -17.86 24.48 20.12
C CYS A 300 -18.19 25.93 20.49
N THR A 301 -19.11 26.56 19.76
CA THR A 301 -19.58 27.94 20.00
C THR A 301 -20.97 27.99 20.62
N ALA A 302 -21.82 26.98 20.36
CA ALA A 302 -23.13 26.84 20.97
C ALA A 302 -23.43 25.36 21.28
N CYS A 303 -23.90 25.09 22.51
CA CYS A 303 -24.29 23.73 22.90
C CYS A 303 -25.76 23.48 22.60
N ARG A 304 -26.11 22.20 22.38
CA ARG A 304 -27.52 21.79 22.27
C ARG A 304 -28.26 22.04 23.59
N ALA A 305 -29.58 22.16 23.51
CA ALA A 305 -30.45 22.39 24.67
C ALA A 305 -30.17 21.37 25.80
N GLY A 306 -30.04 21.88 27.04
CA GLY A 306 -29.79 21.06 28.24
C GLY A 306 -28.34 20.64 28.45
N ARG A 307 -27.39 21.14 27.64
CA ARG A 307 -25.95 20.93 27.82
C ARG A 307 -25.27 22.18 28.40
N VAL A 308 -24.11 21.98 29.02
CA VAL A 308 -23.30 23.03 29.63
C VAL A 308 -21.94 23.12 28.95
N MET A 309 -21.45 24.33 28.68
CA MET A 309 -20.16 24.57 28.02
C MET A 309 -19.01 24.49 29.03
N HIS A 310 -17.96 23.75 28.71
CA HIS A 310 -16.74 23.64 29.53
C HIS A 310 -15.49 24.01 28.73
N HIS A 311 -14.62 24.81 29.35
CA HIS A 311 -13.31 25.17 28.81
C HIS A 311 -12.25 24.22 29.34
N THR A 312 -11.81 23.26 28.52
CA THR A 312 -10.76 22.30 28.90
C THR A 312 -9.35 22.88 28.77
N GLN A 313 -9.13 23.66 27.71
CA GLN A 313 -7.85 24.30 27.37
C GLN A 313 -8.12 25.65 26.69
N PRO A 314 -7.12 26.55 26.57
CA PRO A 314 -7.27 27.80 25.84
C PRO A 314 -7.73 27.56 24.40
N GLY A 315 -8.95 27.99 24.05
CA GLY A 315 -9.53 27.82 22.73
C GLY A 315 -10.30 26.51 22.50
N GLN A 316 -10.24 25.57 23.44
CA GLN A 316 -10.98 24.30 23.38
C GLN A 316 -12.26 24.40 24.22
N ARG A 317 -13.40 24.09 23.58
CA ARG A 317 -14.74 24.26 24.14
C ARG A 317 -15.59 23.03 23.83
N VAL A 318 -16.04 22.36 24.88
CA VAL A 318 -16.79 21.10 24.80
C VAL A 318 -18.12 21.25 25.55
N CYS A 319 -19.17 20.62 25.04
CA CYS A 319 -20.48 20.61 25.66
C CYS A 319 -20.69 19.30 26.42
N LEU A 320 -21.06 19.39 27.70
CA LEU A 320 -21.24 18.26 28.60
C LEU A 320 -22.69 18.21 29.12
N ALA A 321 -23.11 17.03 29.58
CA ALA A 321 -24.41 16.87 30.25
C ALA A 321 -24.50 17.64 31.59
N GLY A 322 -23.36 17.85 32.23
CA GLY A 322 -23.18 18.60 33.47
C GLY A 322 -21.70 18.90 33.68
N CYS A 323 -21.39 19.81 34.60
CA CYS A 323 -20.00 20.19 34.88
C CYS A 323 -19.25 19.07 35.63
N PRO A 324 -17.96 18.83 35.30
CA PRO A 324 -17.13 17.90 36.04
C PRO A 324 -16.87 18.38 37.48
N GLY A 325 -16.36 17.48 38.34
CA GLY A 325 -16.00 17.81 39.71
C GLY A 325 -15.04 19.00 39.80
N GLY A 326 -15.27 19.88 40.78
CA GLY A 326 -14.57 21.15 40.93
C GLY A 326 -15.16 22.30 40.10
N PHE A 327 -16.25 22.06 39.36
CA PHE A 327 -16.96 23.09 38.59
C PHE A 327 -18.47 23.04 38.81
N PHE A 328 -19.15 24.19 38.69
CA PHE A 328 -20.60 24.30 38.74
C PHE A 328 -21.13 25.01 37.49
N ALA A 329 -22.39 24.75 37.14
CA ALA A 329 -23.03 25.38 35.99
C ALA A 329 -23.50 26.80 36.37
N GLU A 330 -22.88 27.81 35.76
CA GLU A 330 -23.26 29.20 35.88
C GLU A 330 -23.97 29.68 34.62
N LEU A 331 -24.99 30.53 34.77
CA LEU A 331 -25.67 31.19 33.66
C LEU A 331 -25.34 32.69 33.71
N PRO A 332 -24.31 33.16 32.99
CA PRO A 332 -23.90 34.56 33.05
C PRO A 332 -25.03 35.50 32.64
N ALA A 333 -25.10 36.65 33.30
CA ALA A 333 -26.14 37.64 33.02
C ALA A 333 -26.13 38.04 31.53
N GLY A 334 -27.23 37.76 30.83
CA GLY A 334 -27.40 38.08 29.40
C GLY A 334 -27.00 36.98 28.42
N GLN A 335 -26.51 35.82 28.87
CA GLN A 335 -26.28 34.64 28.03
C GLN A 335 -27.38 33.58 28.21
N ARG A 336 -27.71 32.89 27.11
CA ARG A 336 -28.69 31.78 27.10
C ARG A 336 -28.07 30.41 27.38
N GLN A 337 -26.75 30.34 27.47
CA GLN A 337 -25.97 29.11 27.56
C GLN A 337 -25.26 29.05 28.91
N ALA A 338 -25.45 27.95 29.64
CA ALA A 338 -24.73 27.72 30.88
C ALA A 338 -23.28 27.34 30.59
N MET A 339 -22.35 27.84 31.40
CA MET A 339 -20.92 27.56 31.35
C MET A 339 -20.41 27.03 32.69
N CYS A 340 -19.39 26.19 32.66
CA CYS A 340 -18.78 25.65 33.87
C CYS A 340 -17.81 26.67 34.48
N ALA A 341 -18.13 27.12 35.68
CA ALA A 341 -17.29 27.98 36.51
C ALA A 341 -16.64 27.17 37.62
N ALA A 342 -15.42 27.53 38.02
CA ALA A 342 -14.67 26.79 39.03
C ALA A 342 -15.25 27.00 40.45
N CYS A 343 -15.24 25.94 41.24
CA CYS A 343 -15.53 25.99 42.67
C CYS A 343 -14.42 26.71 43.45
N ALA A 344 -14.70 27.05 44.71
CA ALA A 344 -13.69 27.47 45.68
C ALA A 344 -12.59 26.39 45.86
N ARG A 345 -11.41 26.79 46.35
CA ARG A 345 -10.30 25.86 46.60
C ARG A 345 -10.74 24.72 47.53
N ASP A 346 -10.22 23.52 47.27
CA ASP A 346 -10.49 22.31 48.06
C ASP A 346 -11.99 21.93 48.13
N CYS A 347 -12.76 22.30 47.10
CA CYS A 347 -14.15 21.91 46.94
C CYS A 347 -14.36 21.06 45.68
N HIS A 348 -14.92 19.86 45.86
CA HIS A 348 -15.22 18.93 44.77
C HIS A 348 -16.61 19.15 44.16
N THR A 349 -17.62 19.48 44.96
CA THR A 349 -18.98 19.76 44.47
C THR A 349 -19.50 21.02 45.12
N CYS A 350 -19.83 22.02 44.30
CA CYS A 350 -20.32 23.32 44.75
C CYS A 350 -21.55 23.77 43.95
N THR A 351 -22.34 24.68 44.52
CA THR A 351 -23.44 25.37 43.82
C THR A 351 -23.11 26.81 43.43
N GLY A 352 -21.92 27.28 43.78
CA GLY A 352 -21.46 28.64 43.58
C GLY A 352 -19.95 28.76 43.83
N PRO A 353 -19.36 29.94 43.57
CA PRO A 353 -17.91 30.15 43.65
C PRO A 353 -17.40 30.37 45.07
N GLY A 354 -18.26 30.62 46.05
CA GLY A 354 -17.88 30.90 47.43
C GLY A 354 -17.55 29.65 48.23
N GLU A 355 -16.72 29.79 49.28
CA GLU A 355 -16.41 28.68 50.21
C GLU A 355 -17.66 28.14 50.91
N ALA A 356 -18.66 28.99 51.16
CA ALA A 356 -19.95 28.62 51.75
C ALA A 356 -20.85 27.80 50.80
N ASP A 357 -20.58 27.84 49.49
CA ASP A 357 -21.35 27.12 48.48
C ASP A 357 -20.82 25.69 48.26
N CYS A 358 -19.83 25.28 49.06
CA CYS A 358 -19.23 23.95 48.98
C CYS A 358 -20.09 22.89 49.68
N GLN A 359 -20.56 21.90 48.92
CA GLN A 359 -21.35 20.78 49.44
C GLN A 359 -20.45 19.59 49.82
N VAL A 360 -19.39 19.36 49.05
CA VAL A 360 -18.47 18.24 49.23
C VAL A 360 -17.04 18.74 49.04
N SER A 361 -16.22 18.62 50.07
CA SER A 361 -14.81 19.07 50.05
C SER A 361 -13.86 18.02 49.48
N ALA A 362 -14.13 16.73 49.66
CA ALA A 362 -13.27 15.66 49.18
C ALA A 362 -14.06 14.40 48.82
N CYS A 363 -13.71 13.81 47.69
CA CYS A 363 -14.15 12.48 47.28
C CYS A 363 -12.93 11.57 47.24
N GLN A 364 -13.05 10.38 47.80
CA GLN A 364 -12.01 9.35 47.74
C GLN A 364 -12.08 8.63 46.38
N ALA A 365 -10.99 7.98 45.97
CA ALA A 365 -10.88 7.28 44.69
C ALA A 365 -11.88 6.10 44.52
N ASP A 366 -12.56 5.70 45.61
CA ASP A 366 -13.63 4.71 45.64
C ASP A 366 -15.03 5.29 45.35
N GLY A 367 -15.13 6.59 45.07
CA GLY A 367 -16.39 7.28 44.78
C GLY A 367 -17.18 7.68 46.04
N SER A 368 -16.62 7.50 47.24
CA SER A 368 -17.24 7.98 48.47
C SER A 368 -16.91 9.47 48.72
N CYS A 369 -17.95 10.28 48.85
CA CYS A 369 -17.84 11.72 49.06
C CYS A 369 -18.38 12.08 50.45
N GLY A 370 -17.54 12.67 51.30
CA GLY A 370 -17.87 12.99 52.69
C GLY A 370 -18.04 14.50 52.93
N PRO A 371 -19.02 14.94 53.74
CA PRO A 371 -19.09 16.34 54.16
C PRO A 371 -17.91 16.68 55.08
N SER A 372 -17.40 17.91 54.96
CA SER A 372 -16.29 18.38 55.79
C SER A 372 -16.73 18.37 57.26
N ARG A 373 -16.11 17.48 58.06
CA ARG A 373 -16.26 17.53 59.51
C ARG A 373 -14.89 17.34 60.16
N ASN A 374 -14.40 18.45 60.70
CA ASN A 374 -13.23 18.53 61.57
C ASN A 374 -13.32 17.44 62.65
N LYS A 375 -12.41 16.47 62.66
CA LYS A 375 -12.39 15.38 63.65
C LYS A 375 -11.04 15.32 64.35
N SER A 376 -10.96 15.87 65.56
CA SER A 376 -9.82 15.66 66.49
C SER A 376 -10.22 15.09 67.86
N LEU A 377 -11.50 14.81 68.14
CA LEU A 377 -11.93 14.45 69.51
C LEU A 377 -12.47 13.01 69.71
N ALA A 378 -12.54 12.19 68.66
CA ALA A 378 -13.17 10.85 68.74
C ALA A 378 -12.17 9.67 68.90
N PHE A 379 -10.90 9.83 68.53
CA PHE A 379 -9.96 8.70 68.49
C PHE A 379 -9.47 8.23 69.88
N GLY A 380 -9.52 9.08 70.92
CA GLY A 380 -9.08 8.70 72.27
C GLY A 380 -10.04 7.77 73.03
N LEU A 381 -11.34 7.90 72.78
CA LEU A 381 -12.37 7.18 73.55
C LEU A 381 -12.57 5.73 73.06
N ILE A 382 -12.31 5.49 71.77
CA ILE A 382 -12.47 4.19 71.11
C ILE A 382 -11.32 3.23 71.49
N ILE A 383 -10.09 3.73 71.61
CA ILE A 383 -8.92 2.90 71.95
C ILE A 383 -9.02 2.37 73.39
N GLY A 384 -9.50 3.19 74.33
CA GLY A 384 -9.68 2.79 75.73
C GLY A 384 -10.77 1.73 75.95
N LEU A 385 -11.91 1.86 75.26
CA LEU A 385 -13.00 0.88 75.34
C LEU A 385 -12.67 -0.43 74.61
N SER A 386 -11.88 -0.35 73.53
CA SER A 386 -11.44 -1.54 72.77
C SER A 386 -10.46 -2.41 73.58
N MET A 387 -9.56 -1.80 74.36
CA MET A 387 -8.63 -2.55 75.23
C MET A 387 -9.37 -3.29 76.37
N LEU A 388 -10.40 -2.67 76.95
CA LEU A 388 -11.23 -3.30 77.98
C LEU A 388 -12.05 -4.47 77.42
N PHE A 389 -12.60 -4.30 76.20
CA PHE A 389 -13.38 -5.34 75.53
C PHE A 389 -12.52 -6.55 75.14
N ILE A 390 -11.29 -6.33 74.65
CA ILE A 390 -10.34 -7.40 74.28
C ILE A 390 -9.96 -8.26 75.49
N ILE A 391 -9.75 -7.65 76.67
CA ILE A 391 -9.44 -8.39 77.91
C ILE A 391 -10.63 -9.25 78.34
N LEU A 392 -11.86 -8.73 78.23
CA LEU A 392 -13.08 -9.47 78.55
C LEU A 392 -13.30 -10.64 77.58
N LEU A 393 -12.98 -10.44 76.31
CA LEU A 393 -13.13 -11.43 75.24
C LEU A 393 -12.11 -12.57 75.40
N LEU A 394 -10.89 -12.30 75.85
CA LEU A 394 -9.87 -13.32 76.12
C LEU A 394 -10.26 -14.25 77.29
N ILE A 395 -10.89 -13.71 78.34
CA ILE A 395 -11.41 -14.51 79.46
C ILE A 395 -12.56 -15.42 79.01
N LEU A 396 -13.49 -14.88 78.20
CA LEU A 396 -14.57 -15.66 77.59
C LEU A 396 -14.05 -16.70 76.59
N LEU A 397 -12.98 -16.41 75.84
CA LEU A 397 -12.37 -17.32 74.88
C LEU A 397 -11.71 -18.52 75.56
N VAL A 398 -11.10 -18.35 76.74
CA VAL A 398 -10.54 -19.46 77.54
C VAL A 398 -11.66 -20.38 78.08
N LEU A 399 -12.78 -19.80 78.52
CA LEU A 399 -13.99 -20.55 78.93
C LEU A 399 -14.67 -21.26 77.74
N PHE A 400 -14.69 -20.62 76.57
CA PHE A 400 -15.29 -21.15 75.35
C PHE A 400 -14.44 -22.24 74.69
N CYS A 401 -13.11 -22.11 74.70
CA CYS A 401 -12.18 -23.15 74.23
C CYS A 401 -12.19 -24.42 75.11
N ALA A 402 -12.51 -24.29 76.40
CA ALA A 402 -12.77 -25.44 77.28
C ALA A 402 -14.07 -26.18 76.92
N LEU A 403 -15.09 -25.45 76.43
CA LEU A 403 -16.42 -25.99 76.13
C LEU A 403 -16.60 -26.45 74.67
N ARG A 404 -15.75 -26.00 73.73
CA ARG A 404 -15.85 -26.30 72.30
C ARG A 404 -14.93 -27.43 71.80
N ARG A 405 -14.28 -28.18 72.70
CA ARG A 405 -13.69 -29.52 72.39
C ARG A 405 -14.73 -30.58 72.00
N ARG A 406 -16.02 -30.23 71.97
CA ARG A 406 -17.09 -31.09 71.47
C ARG A 406 -17.72 -30.44 70.25
N ARG A 407 -17.59 -31.17 69.13
CA ARG A 407 -18.40 -31.13 67.89
C ARG A 407 -17.76 -30.43 66.69
N HIS A 408 -17.26 -31.30 65.82
CA HIS A 408 -16.91 -31.14 64.41
C HIS A 408 -18.05 -30.53 63.56
N ALA A 409 -17.67 -29.60 62.67
CA ALA A 409 -17.71 -29.65 61.18
C ALA A 409 -19.01 -30.09 60.44
N PRO A 410 -19.07 -30.02 59.10
CA PRO A 410 -19.40 -28.84 58.26
C PRO A 410 -20.51 -29.16 57.23
N LYS A 411 -21.00 -28.19 56.42
CA LYS A 411 -21.48 -28.48 55.04
C LYS A 411 -21.75 -27.24 54.15
N GLU A 412 -21.37 -27.41 52.88
CA GLU A 412 -21.62 -26.62 51.65
C GLU A 412 -23.09 -26.78 51.13
N TRP A 413 -23.65 -26.16 50.07
CA TRP A 413 -23.21 -25.72 48.72
C TRP A 413 -24.28 -24.81 48.03
N ALA A 414 -23.90 -24.27 46.86
CA ALA A 414 -24.73 -24.06 45.63
C ALA A 414 -25.67 -22.83 45.58
N ASP A 415 -25.91 -22.13 44.46
CA ASP A 415 -25.46 -22.16 43.06
C ASP A 415 -25.85 -20.78 42.44
N GLY A 416 -25.29 -20.36 41.31
CA GLY A 416 -25.69 -19.11 40.68
C GLY A 416 -24.89 -18.67 39.45
N ASP A 417 -24.80 -19.54 38.44
CA ASP A 417 -24.35 -19.20 37.09
C ASP A 417 -25.39 -18.33 36.36
N LEU A 418 -25.09 -17.05 36.12
CA LEU A 418 -25.58 -16.27 34.97
C LEU A 418 -24.81 -14.94 34.89
N THR A 419 -23.63 -14.86 34.25
CA THR A 419 -22.98 -13.58 33.82
C THR A 419 -21.60 -13.73 33.15
N ILE A 420 -21.32 -14.82 32.39
CA ILE A 420 -19.98 -15.06 31.78
C ILE A 420 -20.00 -14.90 30.25
N VAL A 421 -20.67 -13.86 29.74
CA VAL A 421 -20.58 -13.49 28.30
C VAL A 421 -20.17 -12.03 28.11
N ASN A 422 -20.44 -11.14 29.07
CA ASN A 422 -19.99 -9.74 28.95
C ASN A 422 -18.48 -9.56 29.11
N THR A 423 -17.79 -10.45 29.84
CA THR A 423 -16.36 -10.22 30.15
C THR A 423 -15.39 -10.73 29.08
N ALA A 424 -15.82 -11.63 28.19
CA ALA A 424 -14.95 -12.17 27.14
C ALA A 424 -15.01 -11.37 25.82
N MET A 425 -16.05 -10.55 25.63
CA MET A 425 -16.20 -9.69 24.44
C MET A 425 -15.54 -8.31 24.64
N ASP A 426 -15.27 -7.91 25.88
CA ASP A 426 -14.47 -6.72 26.20
C ASP A 426 -12.95 -6.91 25.99
N LEU A 427 -12.49 -8.15 25.75
CA LEU A 427 -11.09 -8.49 25.50
C LEU A 427 -10.78 -8.73 24.00
N ALA A 428 -11.56 -8.15 23.08
CA ALA A 428 -11.30 -8.22 21.63
C ALA A 428 -11.32 -6.84 20.93
N LEU A 429 -11.11 -5.75 21.67
CA LEU A 429 -10.84 -4.42 21.11
C LEU A 429 -9.34 -4.09 21.24
N PRO A 430 -8.75 -3.32 20.31
CA PRO A 430 -7.31 -3.13 20.23
C PRO A 430 -6.78 -2.35 21.43
N GLY A 431 -5.89 -2.96 22.22
CA GLY A 431 -5.21 -2.28 23.34
C GLY A 431 -4.75 -3.15 24.52
N PHE A 432 -4.35 -4.40 24.33
CA PHE A 432 -3.83 -5.22 25.44
C PHE A 432 -2.41 -4.79 25.81
N LEU A 433 -2.22 -4.30 27.04
CA LEU A 433 -0.91 -4.28 27.69
C LEU A 433 -0.69 -5.63 28.35
N LEU A 434 0.29 -6.39 27.84
CA LEU A 434 0.90 -7.49 28.58
C LEU A 434 1.73 -6.88 29.71
N LEU A 435 1.47 -7.29 30.94
CA LEU A 435 2.03 -6.70 32.15
C LEU A 435 2.73 -7.79 32.98
N SER A 436 4.01 -7.62 33.22
CA SER A 436 4.81 -8.48 34.10
C SER A 436 4.67 -8.06 35.57
N PHE A 437 4.46 -9.03 36.46
CA PHE A 437 4.26 -8.78 37.90
C PHE A 437 5.52 -8.33 38.65
N ASP A 438 6.70 -8.44 38.03
CA ASP A 438 7.96 -7.99 38.63
C ASP A 438 8.52 -6.72 37.97
N GLU A 439 8.14 -6.44 36.72
CA GLU A 439 8.67 -5.28 35.97
C GLU A 439 7.66 -4.15 35.77
N ASP A 440 6.36 -4.48 35.71
CA ASP A 440 5.32 -3.53 35.31
C ASP A 440 4.41 -3.14 36.46
N ILE A 441 4.02 -4.10 37.30
CA ILE A 441 3.09 -3.90 38.42
C ILE A 441 3.46 -4.80 39.60
N ARG A 442 3.71 -4.22 40.78
CA ARG A 442 3.97 -4.97 42.01
C ARG A 442 2.70 -5.22 42.80
N LEU A 443 2.28 -6.48 42.98
CA LEU A 443 1.10 -6.79 43.79
C LEU A 443 1.36 -6.50 45.29
N LEU A 444 0.38 -5.86 45.94
CA LEU A 444 0.42 -5.48 47.35
C LEU A 444 -0.34 -6.50 48.20
N GLY A 445 0.38 -7.09 49.17
CA GLY A 445 -0.15 -8.07 50.12
C GLY A 445 -0.03 -9.52 49.64
N GLY A 446 0.19 -10.46 50.58
CA GLY A 446 0.41 -11.88 50.29
C GLY A 446 -0.82 -12.67 49.85
N GLY A 447 -1.88 -12.01 49.39
CA GLY A 447 -3.14 -12.65 48.98
C GLY A 447 -4.14 -11.65 48.37
N PRO A 448 -5.24 -12.14 47.78
CA PRO A 448 -6.22 -11.31 47.07
C PRO A 448 -6.94 -10.33 48.02
N ALA A 449 -7.15 -9.09 47.55
CA ALA A 449 -7.86 -8.04 48.28
C ALA A 449 -9.38 -8.28 48.35
N GLY A 450 -9.89 -9.12 47.46
CA GLY A 450 -11.27 -9.62 47.44
C GLY A 450 -11.45 -10.59 46.28
N GLY A 451 -12.33 -11.58 46.43
CA GLY A 451 -12.52 -12.60 45.40
C GLY A 451 -13.98 -13.01 45.26
N GLY A 452 -14.40 -13.22 44.01
CA GLY A 452 -15.71 -13.77 43.66
C GLY A 452 -15.57 -15.02 42.78
N THR A 453 -16.70 -15.61 42.40
CA THR A 453 -16.76 -16.81 41.54
C THR A 453 -16.10 -16.61 40.17
N GLN A 454 -16.00 -15.36 39.72
CA GLN A 454 -15.42 -14.99 38.42
C GLN A 454 -13.94 -14.59 38.48
N GLY A 455 -13.34 -14.45 39.65
CA GLY A 455 -11.94 -14.04 39.75
C GLY A 455 -11.52 -13.49 41.10
N SER A 456 -10.21 -13.44 41.30
CA SER A 456 -9.56 -12.84 42.45
C SER A 456 -9.05 -11.45 42.07
N ILE A 457 -9.34 -10.46 42.90
CA ILE A 457 -8.89 -9.08 42.71
C ILE A 457 -7.65 -8.87 43.57
N PHE A 458 -6.60 -8.36 42.94
CA PHE A 458 -5.35 -7.99 43.56
C PHE A 458 -5.14 -6.49 43.39
N LEU A 459 -4.59 -5.85 44.41
CA LEU A 459 -4.13 -4.48 44.32
C LEU A 459 -2.65 -4.52 43.94
N GLY A 460 -2.23 -3.64 43.05
CA GLY A 460 -0.84 -3.55 42.62
C GLY A 460 -0.38 -2.12 42.43
N GLU A 461 0.90 -1.87 42.66
CA GLU A 461 1.55 -0.60 42.38
C GLU A 461 2.14 -0.61 40.98
N PRO A 462 1.87 0.40 40.13
CA PRO A 462 2.53 0.51 38.83
C PRO A 462 4.03 0.81 39.02
N LEU A 463 4.89 0.05 38.35
CA LEU A 463 6.34 0.21 38.38
C LEU A 463 6.89 0.95 37.15
N LYS A 464 6.25 0.81 35.97
CA LYS A 464 6.70 1.51 34.75
C LYS A 464 6.22 2.97 34.69
N PRO A 465 7.07 3.93 34.26
CA PRO A 465 6.72 5.35 34.16
C PRO A 465 5.47 5.65 33.32
N ALA A 466 5.26 4.91 32.23
CA ALA A 466 4.07 5.06 31.39
C ALA A 466 2.79 4.65 32.13
N LEU A 467 2.83 3.56 32.91
CA LEU A 467 1.72 3.13 33.75
C LEU A 467 1.49 4.07 34.93
N ILE A 468 2.55 4.61 35.53
CA ILE A 468 2.46 5.62 36.60
C ILE A 468 1.79 6.89 36.07
N SER A 469 2.16 7.32 34.85
CA SER A 469 1.55 8.50 34.21
C SER A 469 0.09 8.28 33.83
N ALA A 470 -0.28 7.05 33.46
CA ALA A 470 -1.65 6.69 33.08
C ALA A 470 -2.56 6.44 34.29
N ALA A 471 -2.05 5.79 35.34
CA ALA A 471 -2.78 5.50 36.57
C ALA A 471 -2.87 6.71 37.51
N GLY A 472 -1.95 7.67 37.38
CA GLY A 472 -1.91 8.89 38.17
C GLY A 472 -1.80 8.62 39.66
N ASN A 473 -0.65 8.15 40.13
CA ASN A 473 -0.35 7.79 41.54
C ASN A 473 -1.34 6.82 42.24
N ASN A 474 -2.34 6.29 41.54
CA ASN A 474 -3.33 5.36 42.10
C ASN A 474 -2.84 3.92 42.04
N LEU A 475 -3.32 3.10 42.98
CA LEU A 475 -3.14 1.65 42.94
C LEU A 475 -3.93 1.05 41.77
N LEU A 476 -3.28 0.15 41.04
CA LEU A 476 -3.90 -0.63 40.00
C LEU A 476 -4.70 -1.79 40.60
N VAL A 477 -5.86 -2.06 40.02
CA VAL A 477 -6.73 -3.18 40.40
C VAL A 477 -6.61 -4.26 39.33
N ALA A 478 -5.90 -5.34 39.65
CA ALA A 478 -5.73 -6.49 38.76
C ALA A 478 -6.79 -7.56 39.07
N LYS A 479 -7.72 -7.80 38.15
CA LYS A 479 -8.72 -8.86 38.28
C LYS A 479 -8.24 -10.12 37.56
N MET A 480 -7.81 -11.13 38.32
CA MET A 480 -7.45 -12.44 37.79
C MET A 480 -8.69 -13.32 37.66
N ALA A 481 -9.13 -13.61 36.44
CA ALA A 481 -10.36 -14.36 36.21
C ALA A 481 -10.22 -15.86 36.56
N HIS A 482 -11.15 -16.40 37.35
CA HIS A 482 -11.24 -17.84 37.59
C HIS A 482 -12.00 -18.49 36.43
N GLY A 483 -11.30 -19.24 35.56
CA GLY A 483 -11.95 -19.99 34.48
C GLY A 483 -11.33 -19.87 33.09
N ALA A 484 -10.17 -19.21 32.94
CA ALA A 484 -9.44 -19.13 31.68
C ALA A 484 -8.73 -20.44 31.25
N VAL A 485 -9.22 -21.61 31.69
CA VAL A 485 -8.58 -22.92 31.44
C VAL A 485 -8.46 -23.22 29.93
N SER A 486 -9.41 -22.74 29.12
CA SER A 486 -9.39 -22.93 27.67
C SER A 486 -8.28 -22.18 26.94
N PHE A 487 -7.66 -21.19 27.59
CA PHE A 487 -6.60 -20.35 27.02
C PHE A 487 -5.29 -20.46 27.81
N ALA A 488 -5.32 -21.03 29.02
CA ALA A 488 -4.16 -21.09 29.90
C ALA A 488 -3.08 -22.06 29.39
N ALA A 489 -1.83 -21.65 29.51
CA ALA A 489 -0.69 -22.51 29.26
C ALA A 489 -0.59 -23.65 30.31
N PRO A 490 -0.07 -24.83 29.95
CA PRO A 490 0.02 -25.98 30.85
C PRO A 490 0.78 -25.69 32.15
N GLU A 491 1.86 -24.92 32.10
CA GLU A 491 2.68 -24.53 33.25
C GLU A 491 1.95 -23.58 34.22
N VAL A 492 1.05 -22.75 33.71
CA VAL A 492 0.19 -21.88 34.53
C VAL A 492 -0.84 -22.72 35.28
N LEU A 493 -1.42 -23.73 34.64
CA LEU A 493 -2.34 -24.66 35.31
C LEU A 493 -1.63 -25.54 36.34
N ALA A 494 -0.43 -26.03 36.02
CA ALA A 494 0.37 -26.85 36.93
C ALA A 494 0.77 -26.08 38.21
N SER A 495 1.08 -24.78 38.08
CA SER A 495 1.38 -23.94 39.25
C SER A 495 0.14 -23.63 40.10
N MET A 496 -1.03 -23.47 39.48
CA MET A 496 -2.30 -23.28 40.20
C MET A 496 -2.70 -24.51 41.03
N ASP A 497 -2.43 -25.71 40.52
CA ASP A 497 -2.72 -26.97 41.23
C ASP A 497 -1.71 -27.26 42.36
N ALA A 498 -0.51 -26.65 42.34
CA ALA A 498 0.56 -26.88 43.32
C ALA A 498 0.41 -26.09 44.64
N GLY A 499 -0.50 -25.09 44.70
CA GLY A 499 -1.04 -24.54 45.96
C GLY A 499 -0.07 -24.04 47.04
N GLY A 500 1.17 -23.63 46.72
CA GLY A 500 2.10 -23.14 47.74
C GLY A 500 3.46 -22.64 47.22
N PRO A 501 4.27 -21.99 48.11
CA PRO A 501 5.54 -21.36 47.76
C PRO A 501 6.62 -22.43 47.54
N GLY A 502 6.67 -22.94 46.30
CA GLY A 502 7.64 -23.95 45.84
C GLY A 502 7.50 -24.34 44.38
N ALA A 503 6.58 -23.70 43.63
CA ALA A 503 6.47 -23.88 42.19
C ALA A 503 7.69 -23.26 41.48
N ALA A 504 8.19 -23.93 40.44
CA ALA A 504 9.23 -23.39 39.56
C ALA A 504 8.79 -22.02 38.99
N PRO A 505 9.72 -21.07 38.81
CA PRO A 505 9.40 -19.76 38.24
C PRO A 505 8.73 -19.94 36.87
N ILE A 506 7.56 -19.32 36.70
CA ILE A 506 6.80 -19.36 35.46
C ILE A 506 7.38 -18.31 34.53
N ASP A 507 7.73 -18.70 33.31
CA ASP A 507 7.98 -17.73 32.24
C ASP A 507 6.63 -17.21 31.73
N HIS A 508 6.21 -16.08 32.31
CA HIS A 508 4.93 -15.45 31.99
C HIS A 508 4.83 -15.03 30.53
N LEU A 509 5.93 -14.61 29.91
CA LEU A 509 5.94 -14.18 28.51
C LEU A 509 5.73 -15.38 27.57
N ALA A 510 6.39 -16.51 27.86
CA ALA A 510 6.16 -17.75 27.12
C ALA A 510 4.73 -18.27 27.31
N ALA A 511 4.14 -18.12 28.51
CA ALA A 511 2.76 -18.48 28.78
C ALA A 511 1.74 -17.60 28.02
N ASP A 512 2.04 -16.31 27.85
CA ASP A 512 1.24 -15.38 27.05
C ASP A 512 1.28 -15.75 25.56
N VAL A 513 2.44 -16.16 25.03
CA VAL A 513 2.58 -16.66 23.66
C VAL A 513 1.67 -17.88 23.40
N TYR A 514 1.58 -18.81 24.35
CA TYR A 514 0.68 -19.97 24.25
C TYR A 514 -0.80 -19.55 24.28
N SER A 515 -1.14 -18.60 25.16
CA SER A 515 -2.50 -18.07 25.30
C SER A 515 -2.94 -17.35 24.03
N LEU A 516 -2.03 -16.58 23.41
CA LEU A 516 -2.25 -15.89 22.14
C LEU A 516 -2.48 -16.86 20.98
N ALA A 517 -1.78 -18.00 20.94
CA ALA A 517 -2.06 -19.03 19.94
C ALA A 517 -3.48 -19.61 20.07
N SER A 518 -3.98 -19.77 21.29
CA SER A 518 -5.37 -20.19 21.52
C SER A 518 -6.40 -19.17 21.01
N VAL A 519 -6.05 -17.88 21.04
CA VAL A 519 -6.87 -16.80 20.44
C VAL A 519 -6.79 -16.83 18.90
N PHE A 520 -5.61 -16.99 18.33
CA PHE A 520 -5.47 -17.10 16.87
C PHE A 520 -6.23 -18.30 16.29
N TRP A 521 -6.18 -19.44 16.98
CA TRP A 521 -6.98 -20.60 16.59
C TRP A 521 -8.48 -20.32 16.63
N HIS A 522 -8.95 -19.56 17.63
CA HIS A 522 -10.34 -19.13 17.70
C HIS A 522 -10.74 -18.29 16.49
N ILE A 523 -9.87 -17.36 16.05
CA ILE A 523 -10.09 -16.51 14.89
C ILE A 523 -10.12 -17.36 13.61
N LEU A 524 -9.12 -18.21 13.39
CA LEU A 524 -8.98 -19.03 12.18
C LEU A 524 -10.13 -20.03 11.99
N THR A 525 -10.74 -20.50 13.08
CA THR A 525 -11.80 -21.53 13.04
C THR A 525 -13.19 -20.97 13.32
N HIS A 526 -13.30 -19.75 13.84
CA HIS A 526 -14.53 -19.21 14.45
C HIS A 526 -15.15 -20.11 15.54
N THR A 527 -14.36 -21.04 16.11
CA THR A 527 -14.82 -21.97 17.16
C THR A 527 -14.05 -21.73 18.45
N ARG A 528 -14.74 -21.78 19.59
CA ARG A 528 -14.07 -21.61 20.89
C ARG A 528 -13.06 -22.74 21.11
N PRO A 529 -11.84 -22.45 21.60
CA PRO A 529 -10.89 -23.50 21.95
C PRO A 529 -11.53 -24.51 22.90
N TRP A 530 -11.40 -25.80 22.56
CA TRP A 530 -11.97 -26.90 23.33
C TRP A 530 -13.51 -26.91 23.42
N SER A 531 -14.21 -26.37 22.41
CA SER A 531 -15.67 -26.35 22.37
C SER A 531 -16.28 -27.73 22.63
N GLY A 532 -17.21 -27.81 23.58
CA GLY A 532 -17.91 -29.06 23.93
C GLY A 532 -17.24 -29.89 25.03
N LEU A 533 -16.06 -29.51 25.53
CA LEU A 533 -15.36 -30.21 26.61
C LEU A 533 -15.55 -29.54 27.98
N SER A 534 -15.59 -30.35 29.04
CA SER A 534 -15.63 -29.85 30.42
C SER A 534 -14.26 -29.31 30.87
N LYS A 535 -14.23 -28.40 31.85
CA LYS A 535 -12.98 -27.83 32.40
C LYS A 535 -11.99 -28.91 32.87
N THR A 536 -12.48 -30.01 33.43
CA THR A 536 -11.65 -31.14 33.87
C THR A 536 -11.07 -31.94 32.71
N ALA A 537 -11.84 -32.13 31.64
CA ALA A 537 -11.35 -32.76 30.41
C ALA A 537 -10.28 -31.91 29.73
N ILE A 538 -10.47 -30.59 29.67
CA ILE A 538 -9.49 -29.64 29.10
C ILE A 538 -8.17 -29.73 29.88
N ARG A 539 -8.21 -29.70 31.22
CA ARG A 539 -7.00 -29.84 32.06
C ARG A 539 -6.27 -31.15 31.80
N SER A 540 -7.00 -32.25 31.65
CA SER A 540 -6.40 -33.56 31.34
C SER A 540 -5.75 -33.61 29.97
N LEU A 541 -6.25 -32.87 28.98
CA LEU A 541 -5.67 -32.83 27.64
C LEU A 541 -4.45 -31.92 27.59
N LEU A 542 -4.50 -30.77 28.29
CA LEU A 542 -3.38 -29.85 28.41
C LEU A 542 -2.19 -30.49 29.16
N SER A 543 -2.44 -31.28 30.21
CA SER A 543 -1.37 -32.01 30.91
C SER A 543 -0.73 -33.13 30.06
N GLN A 544 -1.39 -33.54 28.97
CA GLN A 544 -0.87 -34.47 27.97
C GLN A 544 -0.21 -33.74 26.78
N GLY A 545 -0.07 -32.42 26.85
CA GLY A 545 0.52 -31.60 25.78
C GLY A 545 -0.36 -31.49 24.52
N LYS A 546 -1.66 -31.77 24.63
CA LYS A 546 -2.60 -31.57 23.52
C LYS A 546 -2.95 -30.10 23.38
N THR A 547 -3.18 -29.66 22.14
CA THR A 547 -3.54 -28.29 21.79
C THR A 547 -4.99 -28.22 21.31
N PRO A 548 -5.59 -27.01 21.27
CA PRO A 548 -6.96 -26.82 20.76
C PRO A 548 -7.20 -27.41 19.36
N ALA A 549 -6.16 -27.45 18.53
CA ALA A 549 -6.21 -27.99 17.16
C ALA A 549 -6.46 -29.51 17.08
N VAL A 550 -6.29 -30.25 18.18
CA VAL A 550 -6.49 -31.71 18.20
C VAL A 550 -7.99 -32.08 18.15
N HIS A 551 -8.87 -31.18 18.58
CA HIS A 551 -10.31 -31.43 18.69
C HIS A 551 -11.17 -30.46 17.85
N GLY A 552 -10.63 -29.30 17.48
CA GLY A 552 -11.35 -28.31 16.68
C GLY A 552 -11.43 -28.63 15.19
N PRO A 553 -12.37 -28.00 14.45
CA PRO A 553 -12.35 -28.06 12.99
C PRO A 553 -11.06 -27.43 12.43
N PRO A 554 -10.63 -27.78 11.20
CA PRO A 554 -9.51 -27.11 10.56
C PRO A 554 -9.79 -25.61 10.39
N ALA A 555 -8.73 -24.82 10.23
CA ALA A 555 -8.84 -23.41 9.86
C ALA A 555 -9.70 -23.25 8.60
N ARG A 556 -10.55 -22.23 8.57
CA ARG A 556 -11.46 -22.02 7.43
C ARG A 556 -10.68 -21.59 6.20
N GLU A 557 -11.03 -22.16 5.05
CA GLU A 557 -10.38 -21.85 3.77
C GLU A 557 -10.42 -20.36 3.44
N ASP A 558 -11.54 -19.66 3.72
CA ASP A 558 -11.69 -18.23 3.45
C ASP A 558 -10.74 -17.33 4.27
N MET A 559 -10.32 -17.80 5.45
CA MET A 559 -9.34 -17.08 6.26
C MET A 559 -7.91 -17.29 5.82
N LEU A 560 -7.64 -18.39 5.09
CA LEU A 560 -6.31 -18.73 4.59
C LEU A 560 -6.01 -18.11 3.22
N LEU A 561 -6.91 -17.31 2.64
CA LEU A 561 -6.60 -16.45 1.49
C LEU A 561 -5.67 -15.28 1.86
N ASP A 562 -5.69 -14.88 3.14
CA ASP A 562 -4.78 -13.86 3.66
C ASP A 562 -3.41 -14.49 3.93
N GLN A 563 -2.35 -13.97 3.30
CA GLN A 563 -1.00 -14.53 3.39
C GLN A 563 -0.45 -14.51 4.82
N THR A 564 -0.83 -13.53 5.63
CA THR A 564 -0.40 -13.38 7.02
C THR A 564 -1.07 -14.45 7.89
N LEU A 565 -2.38 -14.67 7.70
CA LEU A 565 -3.12 -15.72 8.41
C LEU A 565 -2.73 -17.13 7.94
N GLN A 566 -2.34 -17.28 6.67
CA GLN A 566 -1.79 -18.53 6.13
C GLN A 566 -0.43 -18.86 6.75
N ALA A 567 0.48 -17.88 6.84
CA ALA A 567 1.79 -18.04 7.49
C ALA A 567 1.65 -18.31 8.99
N LEU A 568 0.67 -17.66 9.65
CA LEU A 568 0.33 -17.90 11.05
C LEU A 568 -0.16 -19.34 11.28
N ASN A 569 -1.13 -19.82 10.49
CA ASN A 569 -1.70 -21.16 10.62
C ASN A 569 -0.71 -22.30 10.28
N GLY A 570 0.35 -22.00 9.51
CA GLY A 570 1.42 -22.92 9.16
C GLY A 570 2.36 -23.23 10.32
N ASP A 571 3.62 -22.82 10.23
CA ASP A 571 4.66 -23.23 11.20
C ASP A 571 4.62 -22.46 12.52
N LEU A 572 4.03 -21.26 12.54
CA LEU A 572 4.08 -20.36 13.68
C LEU A 572 3.13 -20.79 14.80
N LEU A 573 1.87 -21.10 14.48
CA LEU A 573 0.87 -21.48 15.49
C LEU A 573 1.25 -22.76 16.27
N PRO A 574 1.74 -23.84 15.64
CA PRO A 574 2.28 -25.00 16.35
C PRO A 574 3.51 -24.67 17.22
N ALA A 575 4.40 -23.80 16.75
CA ALA A 575 5.58 -23.37 17.51
C ALA A 575 5.20 -22.56 18.77
N MET A 576 4.15 -21.74 18.69
CA MET A 576 3.62 -20.99 19.85
C MET A 576 3.01 -21.91 20.92
N TRP A 577 2.52 -23.09 20.54
CA TRP A 577 2.03 -24.12 21.48
C TRP A 577 3.08 -25.15 21.91
N ALA A 578 4.36 -24.88 21.68
CA ALA A 578 5.42 -25.81 22.09
C ALA A 578 5.34 -26.14 23.60
N ALA A 579 5.52 -27.42 23.92
CA ALA A 579 5.39 -27.92 25.30
C ALA A 579 6.45 -27.34 26.24
N ASP A 580 7.67 -27.11 25.72
CA ASP A 580 8.74 -26.42 26.45
C ASP A 580 8.62 -24.90 26.25
N PRO A 581 8.37 -24.11 27.32
CA PRO A 581 8.27 -22.65 27.24
C PRO A 581 9.47 -21.98 26.58
N GLY A 582 10.69 -22.50 26.80
CA GLY A 582 11.93 -21.91 26.25
C GLY A 582 12.09 -22.06 24.73
N THR A 583 11.27 -22.92 24.11
CA THR A 583 11.27 -23.15 22.66
C THR A 583 10.20 -22.36 21.91
N ARG A 584 9.32 -21.66 22.63
CA ARG A 584 8.28 -20.84 22.03
C ARG A 584 8.91 -19.59 21.39
N PRO A 585 8.40 -19.12 20.24
CA PRO A 585 8.93 -17.94 19.58
C PRO A 585 8.75 -16.69 20.45
N PRO A 586 9.71 -15.74 20.42
CA PRO A 586 9.56 -14.50 21.16
C PRO A 586 8.45 -13.63 20.56
N MET A 587 7.81 -12.80 21.38
CA MET A 587 6.73 -11.90 20.94
C MET A 587 7.13 -10.94 19.81
N SER A 588 8.42 -10.59 19.69
CA SER A 588 8.94 -9.78 18.59
C SER A 588 8.82 -10.48 17.23
N THR A 589 9.01 -11.80 17.18
CA THR A 589 8.84 -12.60 15.95
C THR A 589 7.37 -12.65 15.54
N ILE A 590 6.46 -12.73 16.51
CA ILE A 590 5.01 -12.72 16.25
C ILE A 590 4.56 -11.32 15.80
N ALA A 591 5.06 -10.26 16.44
CA ALA A 591 4.77 -8.88 16.05
C ALA A 591 5.28 -8.51 14.65
N ALA A 592 6.40 -9.12 14.21
CA ALA A 592 6.92 -8.92 12.86
C ALA A 592 5.96 -9.44 11.77
N LEU A 593 5.20 -10.51 12.02
CA LEU A 593 4.16 -10.95 11.08
C LEU A 593 3.03 -9.92 10.91
N ALA A 594 2.67 -9.21 11.98
CA ALA A 594 1.64 -8.16 11.93
C ALA A 594 2.13 -6.85 11.31
N ALA A 595 3.44 -6.70 11.12
CA ALA A 595 4.08 -5.50 10.56
C ALA A 595 4.57 -5.67 9.12
N SER A 596 4.46 -6.89 8.55
CA SER A 596 4.68 -7.12 7.12
C SER A 596 3.47 -6.60 6.32
N PRO A 597 3.69 -5.80 5.27
CA PRO A 597 2.62 -5.13 4.50
C PRO A 597 1.75 -6.09 3.71
#